data_AF-A0AAN9EEK1-F1
#
_entry.id   AF-A0AAN9EEK1-F1
#
_cell.length_a   1.000
_cell.length_b   1.000
_cell.length_c   1.000
_cell.angle_alpha   90.00
_cell.angle_beta   90.00
_cell.angle_gamma   90.00
#
_symmetry.space_group_name_H-M   'P 1'
#
loop_
_entity.id
_entity.type
_entity.pdbx_description
1 polymer ?
#
loop_
_entity_poly.entity_id
_entity_poly.type
_entity_poly.pdbx_seq_one_letter_code
_entity_poly.pdbx_strand_id
1 'polypeptide(L)'
;MRNLQNLQGPLRSLNVSKFHDIDKIEAVCRDNLIRDQAELATDPLNLNFQKAEKEANQEWLKVSEAAILFIRQKAKGHWLKDGDQDSSFFHAAIKMRRYRNRILSIRDEFGNIHSDEDAIGSVFLDYYKNLLNGSA
;
A
#
# COMPACT_ATOMS: atom_id res chain seq x y z
N MET A 1 11.96 8.53 31.17
CA MET A 1 12.36 9.35 30.00
C MET A 1 13.85 9.24 29.62
N ARG A 2 14.80 9.06 30.55
CA ARG A 2 16.26 8.96 30.24
C ARG A 2 16.67 7.83 29.27
N ASN A 3 15.94 6.71 29.25
CA ASN A 3 16.29 5.56 28.39
C ASN A 3 16.00 5.76 26.89
N LEU A 4 15.02 6.61 26.54
CA LEU A 4 14.68 6.89 25.13
C LEU A 4 15.66 7.85 24.47
N GLN A 5 16.25 8.76 25.24
CA GLN A 5 17.28 9.69 24.75
C GLN A 5 18.55 8.95 24.31
N ASN A 6 18.92 7.88 25.03
CA ASN A 6 20.08 7.05 24.68
C ASN A 6 19.89 6.24 23.39
N LEU A 7 18.64 6.00 22.97
CA LEU A 7 18.33 5.32 21.71
C LEU A 7 18.33 6.27 20.51
N GLN A 8 18.33 7.59 20.73
CA GLN A 8 18.20 8.57 19.66
C GLN A 8 19.43 8.58 18.73
N GLY A 9 20.64 8.42 19.28
CA GLY A 9 21.88 8.31 18.52
C GLY A 9 21.95 7.05 17.65
N PRO A 10 21.80 5.85 18.24
CA PRO A 10 21.77 4.59 17.51
C PRO A 10 20.69 4.54 16.42
N LEU A 11 19.48 5.04 16.71
CA LEU A 11 18.37 5.07 15.73
C LEU A 11 18.63 6.04 14.58
N ARG A 12 19.27 7.20 14.83
CA ARG A 12 19.70 8.10 13.75
C ARG A 12 20.76 7.47 12.87
N SER A 13 21.76 6.81 13.47
CA SER A 13 22.81 6.10 12.71
C SER A 13 22.21 4.96 11.86
N LEU A 14 21.27 4.21 12.43
CA LEU A 14 20.55 3.16 11.71
C LEU A 14 19.72 3.72 10.55
N ASN A 15 19.00 4.83 10.79
CA ASN A 15 18.22 5.49 9.75
C ASN A 15 19.10 5.99 8.59
N VAL A 16 20.22 6.66 8.90
CA VAL A 16 21.16 7.16 7.90
C VAL A 16 21.78 6.02 7.10
N SER A 17 22.20 4.94 7.76
CA SER A 17 22.92 3.85 7.09
C SER A 17 22.04 2.87 6.30
N LYS A 18 20.76 2.72 6.66
CA LYS A 18 19.90 1.66 6.08
C LYS A 18 18.63 2.18 5.41
N PHE A 19 18.11 3.34 5.80
CA PHE A 19 16.77 3.78 5.40
C PHE A 19 16.73 5.16 4.73
N HIS A 20 17.82 5.93 4.80
CA HIS A 20 17.87 7.28 4.22
C HIS A 20 17.74 7.27 2.70
N ASP A 21 18.36 6.29 2.05
CA ASP A 21 18.36 6.12 0.60
C ASP A 21 17.54 4.90 0.15
N ILE A 22 16.58 4.44 0.95
CA ILE A 22 15.79 3.24 0.63
C ILE A 22 15.08 3.37 -0.73
N ASP A 23 14.61 4.57 -1.07
CA ASP A 23 13.97 4.86 -2.37
C ASP A 23 14.98 4.71 -3.54
N LYS A 24 16.24 5.11 -3.33
CA LYS A 24 17.29 4.94 -4.34
C LYS A 24 17.72 3.48 -4.47
N ILE A 25 17.83 2.78 -3.33
CA ILE A 25 18.16 1.35 -3.30
C ILE A 25 17.05 0.55 -4.01
N GLU A 26 15.78 0.86 -3.76
CA GLU A 26 14.65 0.22 -4.44
C GLU A 26 14.72 0.46 -5.96
N ALA A 27 15.01 1.69 -6.39
CA ALA A 27 15.16 1.99 -7.81
C ALA A 27 16.30 1.18 -8.46
N VAL A 28 17.48 1.13 -7.82
CA VAL A 28 18.63 0.36 -8.33
C VAL A 28 18.31 -1.14 -8.39
N CYS A 29 17.71 -1.72 -7.33
CA CYS A 29 17.32 -3.12 -7.33
C CYS A 29 16.29 -3.43 -8.41
N ARG A 30 15.35 -2.51 -8.65
CA ARG A 30 14.35 -2.64 -9.71
C ARG A 30 14.98 -2.61 -11.10
N ASP A 31 15.93 -1.72 -11.33
CA ASP A 31 16.64 -1.62 -12.62
C ASP A 31 17.49 -2.86 -12.88
N ASN A 32 18.15 -3.41 -11.85
CA ASN A 32 18.86 -4.69 -11.93
C ASN A 32 17.91 -5.84 -12.29
N LEU A 33 16.74 -5.94 -11.63
CA LEU A 33 15.75 -6.96 -11.94
C LEU A 33 15.26 -6.85 -13.39
N ILE A 34 14.99 -5.64 -13.89
CA ILE A 34 14.58 -5.43 -15.28
C ILE A 34 15.66 -5.87 -16.26
N ARG A 35 16.93 -5.56 -15.96
CA ARG A 35 18.06 -6.01 -16.78
C ARG A 35 18.13 -7.53 -16.83
N ASP A 36 18.10 -8.19 -15.69
CA ASP A 36 18.25 -9.64 -15.61
C ASP A 36 17.02 -10.37 -16.23
N GLN A 37 15.83 -9.78 -16.15
CA GLN A 37 14.64 -10.24 -16.88
C GLN A 37 14.79 -10.09 -18.40
N ALA A 38 15.41 -9.00 -18.88
CA ALA A 38 15.69 -8.81 -20.29
C ALA A 38 16.73 -9.83 -20.79
N GLU A 39 17.76 -10.14 -20.00
CA GLU A 39 18.73 -11.19 -20.30
C GLU A 39 18.07 -12.57 -20.36
N LEU A 40 17.23 -12.92 -19.39
CA LEU A 40 16.46 -14.16 -19.40
C LEU A 40 15.51 -14.26 -20.61
N ALA A 41 14.94 -13.15 -21.07
CA ALA A 41 14.08 -13.14 -22.25
C ALA A 41 14.84 -13.48 -23.55
N THR A 42 16.16 -13.27 -23.60
CA THR A 42 16.99 -13.65 -24.77
C THR A 42 17.21 -15.15 -24.87
N ASP A 43 17.36 -15.83 -23.73
CA ASP A 43 17.48 -17.29 -23.65
C ASP A 43 16.78 -17.83 -22.40
N PRO A 44 15.47 -18.16 -22.52
CA PRO A 44 14.67 -18.59 -21.38
C PRO A 44 15.09 -19.91 -20.74
N LEU A 45 15.88 -20.75 -21.43
CA LEU A 45 16.33 -22.05 -20.91
C LEU A 45 17.71 -21.97 -20.23
N ASN A 46 18.34 -20.80 -20.24
CA ASN A 46 19.61 -20.59 -19.59
C ASN A 46 19.47 -20.60 -18.07
N LEU A 47 19.98 -21.65 -17.43
CA LEU A 47 19.88 -21.82 -15.98
C LEU A 47 20.59 -20.71 -15.18
N ASN A 48 21.64 -20.09 -15.74
CA ASN A 48 22.33 -18.99 -15.08
C ASN A 48 21.46 -17.72 -15.06
N PHE A 49 20.80 -17.40 -16.18
CA PHE A 49 19.87 -16.27 -16.25
C PHE A 49 18.65 -16.49 -15.36
N GLN A 50 18.10 -17.71 -15.33
CA GLN A 50 17.00 -18.04 -14.42
C GLN A 50 17.41 -17.88 -12.95
N LYS A 51 18.63 -18.29 -12.59
CA LYS A 51 19.14 -18.15 -11.22
C LYS A 51 19.38 -16.68 -10.87
N ALA A 52 19.99 -15.90 -11.76
CA ALA A 52 20.25 -14.48 -11.57
C ALA A 52 18.95 -13.68 -11.41
N GLU A 53 17.96 -13.88 -12.30
CA GLU A 53 16.65 -13.23 -12.19
C GLU A 53 15.98 -13.56 -10.85
N LYS A 54 16.01 -14.82 -10.45
CA LYS A 54 15.41 -15.25 -9.19
C LYS A 54 16.07 -14.59 -7.98
N GLU A 55 17.40 -14.45 -7.98
CA GLU A 55 18.14 -13.77 -6.91
C GLU A 55 17.83 -12.27 -6.88
N ALA A 56 17.84 -11.60 -8.04
CA ALA A 56 17.49 -10.19 -8.16
C ALA A 56 16.04 -9.91 -7.72
N ASN A 57 15.10 -10.80 -8.07
CA ASN A 57 13.70 -10.69 -7.70
C ASN A 57 13.52 -10.82 -6.18
N GLN A 58 14.20 -11.78 -5.55
CA GLN A 58 14.20 -11.92 -4.09
C GLN A 58 14.79 -10.71 -3.37
N GLU A 59 15.85 -10.11 -3.91
CA GLU A 59 16.43 -8.89 -3.35
C GLU A 59 15.48 -7.71 -3.49
N TRP A 60 14.91 -7.49 -4.67
CA TRP A 60 13.94 -6.44 -4.92
C TRP A 60 12.71 -6.55 -4.01
N LEU A 61 12.16 -7.76 -3.83
CA LEU A 61 11.02 -7.99 -2.93
C LEU A 61 11.32 -7.56 -1.49
N LYS A 62 12.50 -7.92 -0.96
CA LYS A 62 12.91 -7.53 0.40
C LYS A 62 13.04 -6.02 0.54
N VAL A 63 13.67 -5.36 -0.43
CA VAL A 63 13.86 -3.90 -0.41
C VAL A 63 12.52 -3.18 -0.54
N SER A 64 11.65 -3.64 -1.43
CA SER A 64 10.32 -3.03 -1.62
C SER A 64 9.44 -3.19 -0.37
N GLU A 65 9.46 -4.34 0.29
CA GLU A 65 8.78 -4.52 1.57
C GLU A 65 9.30 -3.54 2.63
N ALA A 66 10.62 -3.39 2.75
CA ALA A 66 11.23 -2.45 3.67
C ALA A 66 10.87 -0.99 3.34
N ALA A 67 10.82 -0.61 2.06
CA ALA A 67 10.42 0.72 1.60
C ALA A 67 8.96 1.02 2.01
N ILE A 68 8.05 0.07 1.78
CA ILE A 68 6.64 0.19 2.19
C ILE A 68 6.52 0.36 3.71
N LEU A 69 7.25 -0.45 4.49
CA LEU A 69 7.24 -0.35 5.96
C LEU A 69 7.75 1.00 6.44
N PHE A 70 8.82 1.52 5.82
CA PHE A 70 9.38 2.83 6.13
C PHE A 70 8.38 3.97 5.84
N ILE A 71 7.71 3.94 4.68
CA ILE A 71 6.68 4.91 4.32
C ILE A 71 5.51 4.85 5.33
N ARG A 72 5.06 3.65 5.70
CA ARG A 72 4.01 3.46 6.71
C ARG A 72 4.42 4.05 8.06
N GLN A 73 5.67 3.85 8.48
CA GLN A 73 6.20 4.40 9.73
C GLN A 73 6.22 5.93 9.71
N LYS A 74 6.69 6.53 8.61
CA LYS A 74 6.66 8.00 8.41
C LYS A 74 5.23 8.54 8.43
N ALA A 75 4.29 7.88 7.75
CA ALA A 75 2.90 8.28 7.71
C ALA A 75 2.25 8.22 9.11
N LYS A 76 2.53 7.16 9.88
CA LYS A 76 2.09 7.04 11.28
C LYS A 76 2.66 8.15 12.16
N GLY A 77 3.93 8.51 11.96
CA GLY A 77 4.57 9.63 12.68
C GLY A 77 3.86 10.96 12.41
N HIS A 78 3.58 11.28 11.15
CA HIS A 78 2.79 12.47 10.79
C HIS A 78 1.38 12.42 11.38
N TRP A 79 0.70 11.27 11.28
CA TRP A 79 -0.64 11.11 11.86
C TRP A 79 -0.67 11.32 13.37
N LEU A 80 0.30 10.78 14.12
CA LEU A 80 0.38 10.98 15.57
C LEU A 80 0.66 12.44 15.95
N LYS A 81 1.36 13.19 15.10
CA LYS A 81 1.68 14.59 15.35
C LYS A 81 0.51 15.52 15.00
N ASP A 82 -0.07 15.33 13.82
CA ASP A 82 -0.98 16.29 13.20
C ASP A 82 -2.44 15.79 13.20
N GLY A 83 -2.71 14.55 13.58
CA GLY A 83 -4.01 13.89 13.40
C GLY A 83 -5.07 14.12 14.47
N ASP A 84 -4.74 14.71 15.63
CA ASP A 84 -5.65 14.78 16.79
C ASP A 84 -5.98 16.22 17.25
N GLN A 85 -5.62 17.23 16.45
CA GLN A 85 -5.73 18.65 16.84
C GLN A 85 -6.56 19.52 15.87
N ASP A 86 -7.67 19.03 15.33
CA ASP A 86 -8.52 19.77 14.36
C ASP A 86 -7.69 20.42 13.22
N SER A 87 -6.58 19.77 12.86
CA SER A 87 -5.64 20.33 11.91
C SER A 87 -6.25 20.30 10.50
N SER A 88 -5.76 21.17 9.62
CA SER A 88 -6.11 21.11 8.20
C SER A 88 -5.81 19.73 7.60
N PHE A 89 -4.77 19.05 8.09
CA PHE A 89 -4.42 17.69 7.70
C PHE A 89 -5.47 16.66 8.15
N PHE A 90 -5.97 16.74 9.38
CA PHE A 90 -7.03 15.86 9.89
C PHE A 90 -8.30 15.97 9.04
N HIS A 91 -8.76 17.20 8.79
CA HIS A 91 -9.94 17.43 7.96
C HIS A 91 -9.72 17.01 6.50
N ALA A 92 -8.54 17.24 5.93
CA ALA A 92 -8.19 16.77 4.59
C ALA A 92 -8.20 15.23 4.50
N ALA A 93 -7.67 14.54 5.52
CA ALA A 93 -7.68 13.08 5.60
C ALA A 93 -9.11 12.51 5.70
N ILE A 94 -9.98 13.13 6.51
CA ILE A 94 -11.41 12.77 6.57
C ILE A 94 -12.06 12.95 5.20
N LYS A 95 -11.83 14.08 4.53
CA LYS A 95 -12.39 14.35 3.20
C LYS A 95 -11.93 13.31 2.18
N MET A 96 -10.64 12.97 2.18
CA MET A 96 -10.07 11.94 1.31
C MET A 96 -10.68 10.56 1.60
N ARG A 97 -10.87 10.21 2.88
CA ARG A 97 -11.49 8.95 3.28
C ARG A 97 -12.97 8.88 2.85
N ARG A 98 -13.72 9.97 3.02
CA ARG A 98 -15.11 10.07 2.55
C ARG A 98 -15.19 9.91 1.03
N TYR A 99 -14.29 10.55 0.28
CA TYR A 99 -14.23 10.41 -1.18
C TYR A 99 -13.90 8.98 -1.62
N ARG A 100 -12.87 8.36 -1.03
CA ARG A 100 -12.47 6.98 -1.36
C ARG A 100 -13.54 5.95 -1.02
N ASN A 101 -14.27 6.16 0.07
CA ASN A 101 -15.33 5.25 0.52
C ASN A 101 -16.69 5.59 -0.11
N ARG A 102 -16.76 6.57 -1.01
CA ARG A 102 -18.00 6.91 -1.69
C ARG A 102 -18.32 5.81 -2.69
N ILE A 103 -19.48 5.19 -2.51
CA ILE A 103 -20.04 4.25 -3.49
C ILE A 103 -20.64 5.09 -4.62
N LEU A 104 -20.01 5.05 -5.79
CA LEU A 104 -20.46 5.80 -6.96
C LEU A 104 -21.48 5.03 -7.80
N SER A 105 -21.40 3.71 -7.75
CA SER A 105 -22.37 2.84 -8.40
C SER A 105 -22.39 1.48 -7.74
N ILE A 106 -23.52 0.78 -7.91
CA ILE A 106 -23.72 -0.60 -7.46
C ILE A 106 -24.37 -1.41 -8.56
N ARG A 107 -24.07 -2.71 -8.61
CA ARG A 107 -24.72 -3.65 -9.52
C ARG A 107 -25.81 -4.41 -8.77
N ASP A 108 -27.00 -4.50 -9.36
CA ASP A 108 -28.11 -5.29 -8.81
C ASP A 108 -28.01 -6.79 -9.16
N GLU A 109 -28.95 -7.58 -8.64
CA GLU A 109 -29.03 -9.04 -8.89
C GLU A 109 -29.35 -9.40 -10.35
N PHE A 110 -29.91 -8.47 -11.12
CA PHE A 110 -30.24 -8.62 -12.53
C PHE A 110 -29.09 -8.17 -13.45
N GLY A 111 -27.98 -7.70 -12.88
CA GLY A 111 -26.79 -7.25 -13.61
C GLY A 111 -26.82 -5.79 -14.04
N ASN A 112 -27.84 -5.01 -13.70
CA ASN A 112 -27.91 -3.58 -14.02
C ASN A 112 -27.03 -2.76 -13.06
N ILE A 113 -26.47 -1.66 -13.58
CA ILE A 113 -25.62 -0.75 -12.80
C ILE A 113 -26.44 0.51 -12.47
N HIS A 114 -26.55 0.79 -11.19
CA HIS A 114 -27.22 1.98 -10.65
C HIS A 114 -26.17 2.96 -10.14
N SER A 115 -26.27 4.22 -10.55
CA SER A 115 -25.35 5.30 -10.12
C SER A 115 -26.04 6.40 -9.30
N ASP A 116 -27.38 6.40 -9.27
CA ASP A 116 -28.17 7.35 -8.49
C ASP A 116 -28.18 6.95 -7.02
N GLU A 117 -28.09 7.94 -6.12
CA GLU A 117 -27.95 7.71 -4.67
C GLU A 117 -29.16 6.96 -4.09
N ASP A 118 -30.37 7.31 -4.51
CA ASP A 118 -31.61 6.64 -4.09
C ASP A 118 -31.67 5.20 -4.61
N ALA A 119 -31.26 4.97 -5.86
CA ALA A 119 -31.24 3.66 -6.48
C ALA A 119 -30.20 2.74 -5.80
N ILE A 120 -29.00 3.27 -5.52
CA ILE A 120 -27.97 2.57 -4.73
C ILE A 120 -28.52 2.17 -3.36
N GLY A 121 -29.23 3.09 -2.69
CA GLY A 121 -29.88 2.82 -1.41
C GLY A 121 -30.90 1.69 -1.48
N SER A 122 -31.76 1.67 -2.51
CA SER A 122 -32.73 0.58 -2.72
C SER A 122 -32.06 -0.77 -2.91
N VAL A 123 -31.05 -0.85 -3.78
CA VAL A 123 -30.32 -2.10 -4.03
C VAL A 123 -29.68 -2.65 -2.75
N PHE A 124 -29.12 -1.78 -1.90
CA PHE A 124 -28.61 -2.20 -0.59
C PHE A 124 -29.71 -2.76 0.31
N LEU A 125 -30.85 -2.07 0.40
CA LEU A 125 -31.96 -2.52 1.23
C LEU A 125 -32.51 -3.86 0.77
N ASP A 126 -32.71 -4.03 -0.54
CA ASP A 126 -33.26 -5.26 -1.12
C ASP A 126 -32.29 -6.44 -0.94
N TYR A 127 -30.99 -6.20 -1.11
CA TYR A 127 -29.95 -7.18 -0.79
C TYR A 127 -30.02 -7.64 0.68
N TYR A 128 -30.06 -6.70 1.64
CA TYR A 128 -30.10 -7.07 3.06
C TYR A 128 -31.43 -7.66 3.50
N LYS A 129 -32.56 -7.23 2.92
CA LYS A 129 -33.87 -7.88 3.14
C LYS A 129 -33.82 -9.33 2.67
N ASN A 130 -33.30 -9.60 1.48
CA ASN A 130 -33.17 -10.96 0.96
C ASN A 130 -32.19 -11.79 1.79
N LEU A 131 -31.08 -11.20 2.23
CA LEU A 131 -30.10 -11.88 3.08
C LEU A 131 -30.66 -12.25 4.46
N LEU A 132 -31.44 -11.37 5.09
CA LEU A 132 -31.94 -11.54 6.46
C LEU A 132 -33.28 -12.28 6.53
N ASN A 133 -34.11 -12.16 5.50
CA ASN A 133 -35.40 -12.86 5.42
C ASN A 133 -35.29 -14.17 4.60
N GLY A 134 -34.16 -14.41 3.95
CA GLY A 134 -33.86 -15.63 3.20
C GLY A 134 -33.29 -16.75 4.07
N SER A 135 -34.12 -17.27 4.98
CA SER A 135 -33.98 -18.60 5.62
C SER A 135 -35.33 -18.97 6.24
N ALA A 136 -36.25 -19.41 5.39
CA ALA A 136 -37.42 -20.22 5.74
C ALA A 136 -37.59 -21.30 4.68
#